data_AF-A0A8T4HWZ8-F1
#
_entry.id   AF-A0A8T4HWZ8-F1
#
_cell.length_a   1.000
_cell.length_b   1.000
_cell.length_c   1.000
_cell.angle_alpha   90.00
_cell.angle_beta   90.00
_cell.angle_gamma   90.00
#
_symmetry.space_group_name_H-M   'P 1'
#
loop_
_entity.id
_entity.type
_entity.pdbx_description
1 polymer ?
#
loop_
_entity_poly.entity_id
_entity_poly.type
_entity_poly.pdbx_seq_one_letter_code
_entity_poly.pdbx_strand_id
1 'polypeptide(L)' 'MARLQILELPEVERADGTYETPVALVVDHAGPTLVDETGLLGEGLQQNLREQLGARAVLVFTETV' A
#
# COMPACT_ATOMS: atom_id res chain seq x y z
N MET A 1 -1.76 -17.99 -0.29
CA MET A 1 -2.51 -17.07 0.58
C MET A 1 -1.76 -15.76 0.59
N ALA A 2 -2.43 -14.64 0.35
CA ALA A 2 -1.77 -13.33 0.38
C ALA A 2 -1.42 -12.93 1.82
N ARG A 3 -0.24 -12.36 2.02
CA ARG A 3 0.21 -11.79 3.29
C ARG A 3 0.11 -10.27 3.20
N LEU A 4 -0.48 -9.66 4.24
CA LEU A 4 -0.56 -8.21 4.38
C LEU A 4 0.38 -7.76 5.49
N GLN A 5 1.20 -6.74 5.21
CA GLN A 5 2.03 -6.09 6.21
C GLN A 5 1.84 -4.58 6.12
N ILE A 6 1.72 -3.94 7.28
CA ILE A 6 1.68 -2.48 7.38
C ILE A 6 3.01 -2.04 7.99
N LEU A 7 3.68 -1.14 7.32
CA LEU A 7 4.93 -0.54 7.77
C LEU A 7 4.68 0.92 8.09
N GLU A 8 4.97 1.32 9.31
CA GLU A 8 5.03 2.74 9.65
C GLU A 8 6.26 3.34 8.98
N LEU A 9 6.04 4.44 8.27
CA LEU A 9 7.10 5.22 7.68
C LEU A 9 7.51 6.34 8.65
N PRO A 10 8.71 6.92 8.47
CA PRO A 10 9.12 8.07 9.26
C PRO A 10 8.07 9.17 9.24
N GLU A 11 7.86 9.77 10.41
CA GLU A 11 6.98 10.91 10.56
C GLU A 11 7.44 12.06 9.65
N VAL A 12 6.48 12.71 9.01
CA VAL A 12 6.70 13.82 8.09
C VAL A 12 5.89 15.02 8.54
N GLU A 13 6.57 16.17 8.60
CA GLU A 13 5.93 17.45 8.81
C GLU A 13 5.25 17.90 7.50
N ARG A 14 3.96 18.23 7.60
CA ARG A 14 3.17 18.78 6.49
C ARG A 14 3.38 20.29 6.39
N ALA A 15 3.04 20.86 5.23
CA ALA A 15 3.19 22.29 4.97
C ALA A 15 2.39 23.20 5.92
N ASP A 16 1.39 22.65 6.62
CA ASP A 16 0.59 23.32 7.64
C ASP A 16 1.15 23.20 9.07
N GLY A 17 2.33 22.59 9.24
CA GLY A 17 3.00 22.39 10.52
C GLY A 17 2.44 21.22 11.34
N THR A 18 1.54 20.41 10.77
CA THR A 18 1.09 19.16 11.41
C THR A 18 2.06 18.02 11.12
N TYR A 19 2.15 17.07 12.06
CA TYR A 19 2.93 15.86 11.87
C TYR A 19 2.02 14.69 11.50
N GLU A 20 2.41 13.94 10.48
CA GLU A 20 1.74 12.72 10.02
C GLU A 20 2.75 11.58 10.09
N THR A 21 2.34 10.43 10.64
CA THR A 21 3.08 9.17 10.49
C THR A 21 2.43 8.37 9.37
N PRO A 22 2.93 8.43 8.13
CA PRO A 22 2.33 7.71 7.03
C PRO A 22 2.62 6.21 7.15
N VAL A 23 1.81 5.41 6.46
CA VAL A 23 2.03 3.98 6.38
C VAL A 23 2.29 3.54 4.94
N ALA A 24 3.07 2.48 4.79
CA ALA A 24 3.18 1.70 3.58
C ALA A 24 2.48 0.36 3.78
N LEU A 25 1.65 -0.04 2.81
CA LEU A 25 1.04 -1.36 2.79
C LEU A 25 1.84 -2.26 1.85
N VAL A 26 2.25 -3.42 2.34
CA VAL A 26 2.88 -4.48 1.55
C VAL A 26 1.89 -5.63 1.42
N VAL A 27 1.60 -6.01 0.17
CA VAL A 27 0.80 -7.18 -0.18
C VAL A 27 1.72 -8.19 -0.84
N ASP A 28 2.09 -9.22 -0.09
CA ASP A 28 2.93 -10.33 -0.56
C ASP A 28 2.03 -11.51 -0.95
N HIS A 29 2.49 -12.34 -1.90
CA HIS A 29 1.70 -13.42 -2.51
C HIS A 29 0.34 -12.98 -3.07
N ALA A 30 0.29 -11.81 -3.71
CA ALA A 30 -0.94 -11.33 -4.33
C ALA A 30 -1.34 -12.26 -5.50
N GLY A 31 -2.55 -12.82 -5.42
CA GLY A 31 -3.09 -13.68 -6.47
C GLY A 31 -3.60 -12.87 -7.67
N PRO A 32 -3.85 -13.52 -8.82
CA PRO A 32 -4.26 -12.86 -10.07
C PRO A 32 -5.61 -12.11 -9.99
N THR A 33 -6.34 -12.24 -8.88
CA THR A 33 -7.57 -11.48 -8.61
C THR A 33 -7.30 -10.09 -8.04
N LEU A 34 -6.13 -9.88 -7.42
CA LEU A 34 -5.72 -8.61 -6.81
C LEU A 34 -4.87 -7.77 -7.77
N VAL A 35 -4.16 -8.45 -8.66
CA VAL A 35 -3.17 -7.87 -9.55
C VAL A 35 -3.67 -7.98 -10.99
N ASP A 36 -3.65 -6.87 -11.74
CA ASP A 36 -4.01 -6.87 -13.15
C ASP A 36 -2.93 -7.52 -14.04
N GLU A 37 -3.19 -7.58 -15.34
CA GLU A 37 -2.25 -8.19 -16.32
C GLU A 37 -0.87 -7.48 -16.38
N THR A 38 -0.75 -6.29 -15.80
CA THR A 38 0.50 -5.52 -15.72
C THR A 38 1.28 -5.79 -14.44
N GLY A 39 0.75 -6.60 -13.53
CA GLY A 39 1.38 -6.85 -12.23
C GLY A 39 1.13 -5.72 -11.22
N LEU A 40 0.17 -4.83 -11.48
CA LEU A 40 -0.21 -3.75 -10.57
C LEU A 40 -1.56 -4.04 -9.89
N LEU A 41 -1.79 -3.44 -8.71
CA LEU A 41 -3.14 -3.42 -8.14
C LEU A 41 -4.05 -2.66 -9.09
N GLY A 42 -5.24 -3.19 -9.34
CA GLY A 42 -6.26 -2.44 -10.07
C GLY A 42 -6.50 -1.07 -9.44
N GLU A 43 -6.58 -0.02 -10.26
CA GLU A 43 -6.60 1.39 -9.81
C GLU A 43 -7.62 1.66 -8.69
N GLY A 44 -8.83 1.08 -8.79
CA GLY A 44 -9.88 1.26 -7.77
C GLY A 44 -9.52 0.67 -6.41
N LEU A 45 -8.79 -0.45 -6.37
CA LEU A 45 -8.33 -1.05 -5.11
C LEU A 45 -7.17 -0.24 -4.52
N GLN A 46 -6.23 0.21 -5.36
CA GLN A 46 -5.13 1.06 -4.93
C GLN A 46 -5.64 2.37 -4.32
N GLN A 47 -6.65 2.99 -4.93
CA GLN A 47 -7.26 4.21 -4.42
C GLN A 47 -7.99 3.98 -3.10
N ASN A 48 -8.81 2.93 -3.00
CA ASN A 48 -9.50 2.58 -1.76
C ASN A 48 -8.53 2.31 -0.60
N LEU A 49 -7.42 1.61 -0.86
CA LEU A 49 -6.42 1.32 0.17
C LEU A 49 -5.69 2.60 0.61
N ARG A 50 -5.39 3.52 -0.31
CA ARG A 50 -4.79 4.82 0.05
C ARG A 50 -5.71 5.68 0.90
N GLU A 51 -6.99 5.76 0.53
CA GLU A 51 -7.97 6.60 1.21
C GLU A 51 -8.40 6.03 2.58
N GLN A 52 -8.59 4.71 2.68
CA GLN A 52 -9.08 4.09 3.92
C GLN A 52 -7.97 3.83 4.96
N LEU A 53 -6.77 3.45 4.53
CA LEU A 53 -5.64 3.19 5.45
C LEU A 53 -4.72 4.40 5.64
N GLY A 54 -4.89 5.47 4.86
CA GLY A 54 -3.92 6.58 4.83
C GLY A 54 -2.55 6.14 4.28
N ALA A 55 -2.51 5.02 3.54
CA ALA A 55 -1.27 4.49 3.01
C ALA A 55 -0.72 5.41 1.91
N ARG A 56 0.52 5.90 2.08
CA ARG A 56 1.18 6.71 1.05
C ARG A 56 1.77 5.85 -0.06
N ALA A 57 2.14 4.63 0.27
CA ALA A 57 2.67 3.65 -0.66
C ALA A 57 1.94 2.31 -0.51
N VAL A 58 1.71 1.64 -1.63
CA VAL A 58 1.24 0.25 -1.66
C VAL A 58 2.18 -0.53 -2.55
N LEU A 59 2.84 -1.54 -1.99
CA LEU A 59 3.81 -2.41 -2.65
C LEU A 59 3.17 -3.78 -2.80
N VAL A 60 3.17 -4.32 -4.01
CA VAL A 60 2.54 -5.61 -4.31
C VAL A 60 3.53 -6.53 -4.96
N PHE A 61 3.64 -7.72 -4.39
CA PHE A 61 4.55 -8.75 -4.81
C PHE A 61 3.75 -10.02 -5.12
N THR A 62 3.91 -10.53 -6.34
CA THR A 62 3.31 -11.80 -6.78
C THR A 62 4.13 -13.00 -6.31
N GLU A 63 5.42 -12.79 -6.04
CA GLU A 63 6.38 -13.77 -5.52
C GLU A 63 6.95 -13.27 -4.19
N THR A 64 7.37 -14.18 -3.32
CA THR A 64 7.87 -13.84 -1.98
C THR A 64 9.14 -12.99 -2.05
N VAL A 65 9.21 -11.93 -1.24
CA VAL A 65 10.41 -11.12 -1.02
C VAL A 65 11.04 -11.42 0.34
#